data_AF-A0A4V1M8H6-F1
#
_entry.id   AF-A0A4V1M8H6-F1
#
_cell.length_a   1.000
_cell.length_b   1.000
_cell.length_c   1.000
_cell.angle_alpha   90.00
_cell.angle_beta   90.00
_cell.angle_gamma   90.00
#
_symmetry.space_group_name_H-M   'P 1'
#
loop_
_entity.id
_entity.type
_entity.pdbx_description
1 polymer ?
#
loop_
_entity_poly.entity_id
_entity_poly.type
_entity_poly.pdbx_seq_one_letter_code
_entity_poly.pdbx_strand_id
1 'polypeptide(L)'
;MRGRPLLAMALLAVTATAVGWLYLRTAQPQPPQATSVAPTDEMRQRIERRMGDDAAFRNDVAFLLVATLRDRCRPAEAGLLARMANRAALPVLAAVSAVTAEDPGLDRPIYRYIQHRADSARCTDPLPLAAAGGRVLHVDIEQYARTFPDSYFDPTRSRAPRDFGGHTLRERASNACNSVVYSVLPLGDADWRCASLRANARARVRSLCEDELRRQHGDIAGELDMAVGQGMQEQVVAAVAALPVDCR
;
A
#
# COMPACT_ATOMS: atom_id res chain seq x y z
N MET A 1 -28.73 -47.50 33.27
CA MET A 1 -28.75 -46.03 33.12
C MET A 1 -27.48 -45.41 33.70
N ARG A 2 -26.32 -45.49 33.02
CA ARG A 2 -25.04 -44.90 33.47
C ARG A 2 -24.16 -44.57 32.25
N GLY A 3 -24.52 -43.52 31.50
CA GLY A 3 -23.75 -43.09 30.32
C GLY A 3 -24.02 -41.65 29.87
N ARG A 4 -24.90 -40.92 30.58
CA ARG A 4 -25.33 -39.56 30.22
C ARG A 4 -24.47 -38.40 30.76
N PRO A 5 -23.69 -38.48 31.85
CA PRO A 5 -22.97 -37.29 32.35
C PRO A 5 -21.70 -36.96 31.55
N LEU A 6 -21.05 -37.98 30.95
CA LEU A 6 -19.81 -37.80 30.19
C LEU A 6 -20.04 -37.11 28.84
N LEU A 7 -21.16 -37.41 28.17
CA LEU A 7 -21.53 -36.80 26.89
C LEU A 7 -21.89 -35.31 27.06
N ALA A 8 -22.56 -34.95 28.16
CA ALA A 8 -22.90 -33.56 28.46
C ALA A 8 -21.65 -32.72 28.77
N MET A 9 -20.70 -33.28 29.54
CA MET A 9 -19.41 -32.63 29.84
C MET A 9 -18.56 -32.43 28.58
N ALA A 10 -18.51 -33.42 27.68
CA ALA A 10 -17.79 -33.31 26.42
C ALA A 10 -18.38 -32.21 25.51
N LEU A 11 -19.71 -32.12 25.41
CA LEU A 11 -20.35 -31.06 24.63
C LEU A 11 -20.09 -29.65 25.20
N LEU A 12 -20.08 -29.51 26.53
CA LEU A 12 -19.77 -28.24 27.19
C LEU A 12 -18.31 -27.82 26.97
N ALA A 13 -17.36 -28.77 26.98
CA ALA A 13 -15.97 -28.47 26.69
C ALA A 13 -15.75 -28.04 25.23
N VAL A 14 -16.40 -28.69 24.27
CA VAL A 14 -16.31 -28.34 22.84
C VAL A 14 -16.96 -26.99 22.55
N THR A 15 -18.11 -26.69 23.17
CA THR A 15 -18.75 -25.38 23.00
C THR A 15 -17.96 -24.26 23.67
N ALA A 16 -17.41 -24.48 24.86
CA ALA A 16 -16.56 -23.48 25.53
C ALA A 16 -15.28 -23.18 24.76
N THR A 17 -14.65 -24.20 24.17
CA THR A 17 -13.45 -24.01 23.33
C THR A 17 -13.77 -23.33 22.00
N ALA A 18 -14.87 -23.70 21.34
CA ALA A 18 -15.32 -23.02 20.14
C ALA A 18 -15.66 -21.55 20.38
N VAL A 19 -16.36 -21.24 21.49
CA VAL A 19 -16.69 -19.87 21.89
C VAL A 19 -15.45 -19.08 22.30
N GLY A 20 -14.52 -19.68 23.05
CA GLY A 20 -13.25 -19.06 23.41
C GLY A 20 -12.38 -18.76 22.19
N TRP A 21 -12.34 -19.67 21.21
CA TRP A 21 -11.61 -19.48 19.96
C TRP A 21 -12.27 -18.44 19.05
N LEU A 22 -13.61 -18.39 19.01
CA LEU A 22 -14.33 -17.33 18.31
C LEU A 22 -14.09 -15.98 18.98
N TYR A 23 -14.16 -15.93 20.31
CA TYR A 23 -13.91 -14.74 21.11
C TYR A 23 -12.49 -14.23 20.91
N LEU A 24 -11.47 -15.09 20.91
CA LEU A 24 -10.09 -14.68 20.60
C LEU A 24 -9.91 -14.20 19.15
N ARG A 25 -10.71 -14.72 18.21
CA ARG A 25 -10.75 -14.21 16.83
C ARG A 25 -11.43 -12.86 16.70
N THR A 26 -12.47 -12.59 17.50
CA THR A 26 -13.27 -11.36 17.43
C THR A 26 -12.85 -10.29 18.43
N ALA A 27 -12.16 -10.67 19.50
CA ALA A 27 -11.59 -9.78 20.50
C ALA A 27 -10.39 -9.11 19.87
N GLN A 28 -10.68 -8.12 19.03
CA GLN A 28 -9.67 -7.16 18.65
C GLN A 28 -9.24 -6.43 19.92
N PRO A 29 -7.93 -6.36 20.22
CA PRO A 29 -7.46 -5.46 21.25
C PRO A 29 -7.97 -4.08 20.89
N GLN A 30 -8.74 -3.50 21.82
CA GLN A 30 -9.21 -2.12 21.73
C GLN A 30 -7.98 -1.25 21.41
N PRO A 31 -8.04 -0.37 20.40
CA PRO A 31 -6.87 0.40 20.01
C PRO A 31 -6.32 1.09 21.26
N PRO A 32 -5.00 1.05 21.51
CA PRO A 32 -4.41 1.80 22.60
C PRO A 32 -4.93 3.24 22.49
N GLN A 33 -5.42 3.79 23.60
CA GLN A 33 -5.99 5.14 23.61
C GLN A 33 -5.00 6.08 22.91
N ALA A 34 -5.47 6.78 21.88
CA ALA A 34 -4.64 7.64 21.06
C ALA A 34 -3.86 8.61 21.98
N THR A 35 -2.57 8.40 22.12
CA THR A 35 -1.68 9.27 22.90
C THR A 35 -1.35 10.55 22.14
N SER A 36 -1.71 10.62 20.85
CA SER A 36 -1.55 11.78 20.00
C SER A 36 -2.65 12.83 20.26
N VAL A 37 -2.23 14.05 20.55
CA VAL A 37 -3.11 15.22 20.65
C VAL A 37 -3.78 15.49 19.30
N ALA A 38 -5.11 15.55 19.29
CA ALA A 38 -5.88 15.89 18.11
C ALA A 38 -5.54 17.30 17.59
N PRO A 39 -5.49 17.53 16.27
CA PRO A 39 -5.45 18.89 15.74
C PRO A 39 -6.73 19.65 16.11
N THR A 40 -6.65 20.99 16.15
CA THR A 40 -7.85 21.82 16.30
C THR A 40 -8.80 21.61 15.12
N ASP A 41 -10.10 21.85 15.33
CA ASP A 41 -11.10 21.71 14.25
C ASP A 41 -10.78 22.59 13.05
N GLU A 42 -10.24 23.80 13.28
CA GLU A 42 -9.80 24.71 12.23
C GLU A 42 -8.67 24.09 11.39
N MET A 43 -7.63 23.55 12.03
CA MET A 43 -6.52 22.90 11.32
C MET A 43 -6.99 21.65 10.58
N ARG A 44 -7.87 20.85 11.20
CA ARG A 44 -8.50 19.69 10.55
C ARG A 44 -9.20 20.11 9.26
N GLN A 45 -10.09 21.10 9.33
CA GLN A 45 -10.84 21.57 8.17
C GLN A 45 -9.93 22.15 7.08
N ARG A 46 -8.86 22.84 7.47
CA ARG A 46 -7.88 23.39 6.52
C ARG A 46 -7.14 22.28 5.76
N ILE A 47 -6.69 21.23 6.47
CA ILE A 47 -6.06 20.06 5.86
C ILE A 47 -7.03 19.32 4.94
N GLU A 48 -8.26 19.10 5.39
CA GLU A 48 -9.31 18.41 4.61
C GLU A 48 -9.72 19.17 3.36
N ARG A 49 -9.81 20.52 3.45
CA ARG A 49 -10.01 21.38 2.29
C ARG A 49 -8.86 21.23 1.29
N ARG A 50 -7.61 21.27 1.76
CA ARG A 50 -6.44 21.09 0.87
C ARG A 50 -6.43 19.71 0.20
N MET A 51 -6.83 18.63 0.89
CA MET A 51 -7.01 17.31 0.25
C MET A 51 -8.12 17.29 -0.81
N GLY A 52 -9.13 18.14 -0.66
CA GLY A 52 -10.17 18.36 -1.65
C GLY A 52 -9.65 19.07 -2.90
N ASP A 53 -8.81 20.10 -2.70
CA ASP A 53 -8.32 20.99 -3.76
C ASP A 53 -7.10 20.43 -4.49
N ASP A 54 -6.26 19.65 -3.81
CA ASP A 54 -4.98 19.13 -4.29
C ASP A 54 -4.94 17.60 -4.20
N ALA A 55 -5.01 16.95 -5.36
CA ALA A 55 -4.98 15.50 -5.46
C ALA A 55 -3.63 14.89 -5.06
N ALA A 56 -2.51 15.56 -5.34
CA ALA A 56 -1.18 15.06 -4.99
C ALA A 56 -0.99 15.11 -3.48
N PHE A 57 -1.42 16.22 -2.84
CA PHE A 57 -1.43 16.32 -1.38
C PHE A 57 -2.32 15.26 -0.73
N ARG A 58 -3.53 15.03 -1.27
CA ARG A 58 -4.40 13.94 -0.81
C ARG A 58 -3.73 12.57 -0.92
N ASN A 59 -3.02 12.30 -2.00
CA ASN A 59 -2.36 11.01 -2.23
C ASN A 59 -1.22 10.79 -1.23
N ASP A 60 -0.43 11.82 -0.93
CA ASP A 60 0.58 11.76 0.14
C ASP A 60 -0.06 11.50 1.50
N VAL A 61 -1.11 12.24 1.87
CA VAL A 61 -1.81 12.04 3.14
C VAL A 61 -2.44 10.65 3.22
N ALA A 62 -3.04 10.15 2.12
CA ALA A 62 -3.58 8.80 2.03
C ALA A 62 -2.50 7.75 2.26
N PHE A 63 -1.36 7.88 1.58
CA PHE A 63 -0.23 6.98 1.74
C PHE A 63 0.25 6.94 3.19
N LEU A 64 0.47 8.10 3.81
CA LEU A 64 0.96 8.19 5.18
C LEU A 64 -0.04 7.59 6.18
N LEU A 65 -1.34 7.92 6.04
CA LEU A 65 -2.39 7.35 6.88
C LEU A 65 -2.46 5.83 6.75
N VAL A 66 -2.47 5.30 5.53
CA VAL A 66 -2.55 3.85 5.29
C VAL A 66 -1.29 3.16 5.78
N ALA A 67 -0.10 3.72 5.54
CA ALA A 67 1.17 3.17 6.01
C ALA A 67 1.23 3.11 7.53
N THR A 68 0.96 4.22 8.23
CA THR A 68 0.96 4.28 9.69
C THR A 68 -0.09 3.34 10.31
N LEU A 69 -1.32 3.34 9.78
CA LEU A 69 -2.38 2.47 10.26
C LEU A 69 -2.05 0.99 10.02
N ARG A 70 -1.53 0.66 8.84
CA ARG A 70 -1.16 -0.73 8.50
C ARG A 70 0.00 -1.23 9.36
N ASP A 71 1.04 -0.43 9.57
CA ASP A 71 2.18 -0.82 10.40
C ASP A 71 1.72 -1.16 11.83
N ARG A 72 0.74 -0.41 12.35
CA ARG A 72 0.10 -0.71 13.65
C ARG A 72 -0.76 -1.98 13.61
N CYS A 73 -1.57 -2.17 12.56
CA CYS A 73 -2.50 -3.29 12.43
C CYS A 73 -1.84 -4.61 11.99
N ARG A 74 -0.70 -4.54 11.32
CA ARG A 74 0.10 -5.66 10.80
C ARG A 74 1.59 -5.44 11.09
N PRO A 75 2.05 -5.51 12.35
CA PRO A 75 3.45 -5.19 12.71
C PRO A 75 4.50 -6.05 11.97
N ALA A 76 4.17 -7.31 11.65
CA ALA A 76 5.03 -8.21 10.87
C ALA A 76 5.18 -7.80 9.38
N GLU A 77 4.46 -6.77 8.96
CA GLU A 77 4.48 -6.18 7.62
C GLU A 77 4.90 -4.71 7.65
N ALA A 78 5.41 -4.23 8.79
CA ALA A 78 5.79 -2.84 8.98
C ALA A 78 6.82 -2.39 7.93
N GLY A 79 6.62 -1.18 7.39
CA GLY A 79 7.50 -0.57 6.40
C GLY A 79 7.47 -1.21 5.00
N LEU A 80 6.62 -2.23 4.74
CA LEU A 80 6.52 -2.81 3.39
C LEU A 80 6.00 -1.82 2.35
N LEU A 81 5.04 -0.96 2.73
CA LEU A 81 4.52 0.10 1.85
C LEU A 81 5.61 1.12 1.52
N ALA A 82 6.39 1.55 2.51
CA ALA A 82 7.53 2.45 2.31
C ALA A 82 8.60 1.83 1.40
N ARG A 83 8.97 0.56 1.63
CA ARG A 83 9.90 -0.17 0.74
C ARG A 83 9.39 -0.25 -0.69
N MET A 84 8.09 -0.50 -0.88
CA MET A 84 7.49 -0.52 -2.22
C MET A 84 7.43 0.86 -2.86
N ALA A 85 7.16 1.91 -2.08
CA ALA A 85 7.14 3.28 -2.58
C ALA A 85 8.51 3.69 -3.13
N ASN A 86 9.58 3.35 -2.39
CA ASN A 86 10.96 3.57 -2.81
C ASN A 86 11.30 2.78 -4.08
N ARG A 87 10.93 1.50 -4.15
CA ARG A 87 11.12 0.70 -5.38
C ARG A 87 10.39 1.29 -6.58
N ALA A 88 9.20 1.84 -6.36
CA ALA A 88 8.42 2.47 -7.41
C ALA A 88 8.80 3.92 -7.70
N ALA A 89 9.82 4.46 -7.03
CA ALA A 89 10.24 5.86 -7.10
C ALA A 89 9.06 6.83 -6.99
N LEU A 90 8.09 6.50 -6.12
CA LEU A 90 6.91 7.33 -5.94
C LEU A 90 7.29 8.68 -5.32
N PRO A 91 6.61 9.78 -5.71
CA PRO A 91 6.87 11.12 -5.18
C PRO A 91 6.25 11.32 -3.79
N VAL A 92 6.35 10.32 -2.92
CA VAL A 92 5.79 10.36 -1.57
C VAL A 92 6.42 11.52 -0.80
N LEU A 93 5.58 12.31 -0.15
CA LEU A 93 5.89 13.56 0.58
C LEU A 93 6.14 14.78 -0.30
N ALA A 94 6.24 14.66 -1.63
CA ALA A 94 6.55 15.81 -2.48
C ALA A 94 5.48 16.91 -2.36
N ALA A 95 4.20 16.53 -2.34
CA ALA A 95 3.10 17.49 -2.23
C ALA A 95 2.92 17.97 -0.80
N VAL A 96 3.13 17.11 0.21
CA VAL A 96 3.18 17.55 1.62
C VAL A 96 4.27 18.61 1.82
N SER A 97 5.48 18.37 1.32
CA SER A 97 6.58 19.35 1.38
C SER A 97 6.28 20.65 0.65
N ALA A 98 5.62 20.59 -0.52
CA ALA A 98 5.19 21.78 -1.24
C ALA A 98 4.17 22.60 -0.42
N VAL A 99 3.16 21.91 0.14
CA VAL A 99 2.15 22.55 0.99
C VAL A 99 2.76 23.18 2.24
N THR A 100 3.71 22.52 2.90
CA THR A 100 4.34 23.07 4.11
C THR A 100 5.34 24.18 3.81
N ALA A 101 5.91 24.22 2.60
CA ALA A 101 6.70 25.37 2.14
C ALA A 101 5.81 26.60 1.86
N GLU A 102 4.64 26.40 1.25
CA GLU A 102 3.65 27.47 1.01
C GLU A 102 3.00 27.96 2.31
N ASP A 103 2.76 27.05 3.26
CA ASP A 103 2.05 27.31 4.49
C ASP A 103 2.76 26.63 5.68
N PRO A 104 3.84 27.25 6.22
CA PRO A 104 4.62 26.67 7.31
C PRO A 104 3.81 26.38 8.58
N GLY A 105 2.66 27.06 8.75
CA GLY A 105 1.75 26.81 9.86
C GLY A 105 1.12 25.42 9.82
N LEU A 106 1.08 24.76 8.66
CA LEU A 106 0.53 23.41 8.48
C LEU A 106 1.52 22.27 8.72
N ASP A 107 2.82 22.54 8.80
CA ASP A 107 3.86 21.51 8.91
C ASP A 107 3.55 20.51 10.04
N ARG A 108 3.57 20.98 11.29
CA ARG A 108 3.30 20.11 12.43
C ARG A 108 1.83 19.64 12.50
N PRO A 109 0.82 20.47 12.19
CA PRO A 109 -0.57 20.01 12.13
C PRO A 109 -0.84 18.85 11.17
N ILE A 110 -0.20 18.79 10.00
CA ILE A 110 -0.39 17.68 9.04
C ILE A 110 0.05 16.35 9.66
N TYR A 111 1.26 16.28 10.22
CA TYR A 111 1.74 15.05 10.85
C TYR A 111 0.92 14.66 12.09
N ARG A 112 0.46 15.64 12.88
CA ARG A 112 -0.46 15.36 14.01
C ARG A 112 -1.81 14.85 13.54
N TYR A 113 -2.37 15.42 12.47
CA TYR A 113 -3.61 14.95 11.86
C TYR A 113 -3.47 13.50 11.43
N ILE A 114 -2.38 13.16 10.72
CA ILE A 114 -2.11 11.79 10.27
C ILE A 114 -2.01 10.84 11.46
N GLN A 115 -1.16 11.16 12.45
CA GLN A 115 -0.96 10.31 13.62
C GLN A 115 -2.27 10.10 14.40
N HIS A 116 -2.98 11.17 14.71
CA HIS A 116 -4.24 11.11 15.45
C HIS A 116 -5.30 10.28 14.74
N ARG A 117 -5.40 10.42 13.41
CA ARG A 117 -6.34 9.64 12.62
C ARG A 117 -5.94 8.17 12.48
N ALA A 118 -4.66 7.87 12.33
CA ALA A 118 -4.17 6.50 12.32
C ALA A 118 -4.39 5.82 13.68
N ASP A 119 -4.17 6.52 14.79
CA ASP A 119 -4.33 5.99 16.15
C ASP A 119 -5.80 5.77 16.52
N SER A 120 -6.72 6.63 16.04
CA SER A 120 -8.15 6.52 16.34
C SER A 120 -8.91 5.55 15.43
N ALA A 121 -8.40 5.25 14.24
CA ALA A 121 -9.03 4.32 13.31
C ALA A 121 -9.03 2.87 13.84
N ARG A 122 -10.01 2.07 13.44
CA ARG A 122 -9.98 0.60 13.66
C ARG A 122 -9.29 -0.08 12.49
N CYS A 123 -8.69 -1.24 12.75
CA CYS A 123 -7.95 -1.99 11.72
C CYS A 123 -8.84 -2.58 10.61
N THR A 124 -10.15 -2.70 10.84
CA THR A 124 -11.11 -3.29 9.90
C THR A 124 -11.92 -2.27 9.11
N ASP A 125 -11.92 -1.01 9.55
CA ASP A 125 -12.85 -0.02 9.03
C ASP A 125 -12.21 0.73 7.87
N PRO A 126 -12.95 0.97 6.77
CA PRO A 126 -12.47 1.85 5.71
C PRO A 126 -12.17 3.25 6.25
N LEU A 127 -11.01 3.79 5.88
CA LEU A 127 -10.57 5.11 6.31
C LEU A 127 -11.28 6.20 5.48
N PRO A 128 -12.07 7.10 6.10
CA PRO A 128 -12.66 8.21 5.37
C PRO A 128 -11.57 9.24 5.04
N LEU A 129 -11.51 9.73 3.80
CA LEU A 129 -10.55 10.70 3.32
C LEU A 129 -11.27 11.80 2.53
N ALA A 130 -11.01 13.06 2.84
CA ALA A 130 -11.63 14.16 2.11
C ALA A 130 -11.17 14.20 0.64
N ALA A 131 -12.08 14.55 -0.26
CA ALA A 131 -11.83 14.63 -1.69
C ALA A 131 -12.62 15.78 -2.35
N ALA A 132 -12.31 16.03 -3.62
CA ALA A 132 -12.84 17.16 -4.38
C ALA A 132 -14.37 17.22 -4.35
N GLY A 133 -14.91 18.44 -4.20
CA GLY A 133 -16.35 18.70 -4.14
C GLY A 133 -17.02 18.29 -2.83
N GLY A 134 -16.27 18.25 -1.72
CA GLY A 134 -16.80 17.85 -0.41
C GLY A 134 -17.11 16.36 -0.28
N ARG A 135 -16.63 15.55 -1.23
CA ARG A 135 -16.79 14.10 -1.21
C ARG A 135 -15.87 13.47 -0.18
N VAL A 136 -16.24 12.27 0.26
CA VAL A 136 -15.42 11.43 1.13
C VAL A 136 -15.11 10.13 0.39
N LEU A 137 -13.84 9.81 0.25
CA LEU A 137 -13.38 8.49 -0.21
C LEU A 137 -13.28 7.57 1.01
N HIS A 138 -13.69 6.31 0.83
CA HIS A 138 -13.51 5.28 1.85
C HIS A 138 -12.40 4.34 1.40
N VAL A 139 -11.22 4.48 2.02
CA VAL A 139 -10.02 3.73 1.67
C VAL A 139 -9.94 2.47 2.53
N ASP A 140 -10.14 1.31 1.93
CA ASP A 140 -9.83 0.02 2.55
C ASP A 140 -8.30 -0.17 2.56
N ILE A 141 -7.71 -0.24 3.76
CA ILE A 141 -6.25 -0.29 3.93
C ILE A 141 -5.61 -1.59 3.41
N GLU A 142 -6.34 -2.70 3.45
CA GLU A 142 -5.86 -3.99 2.94
C GLU A 142 -5.95 -4.00 1.42
N GLN A 143 -7.02 -3.44 0.86
CA GLN A 143 -7.17 -3.25 -0.58
C GLN A 143 -6.14 -2.29 -1.16
N TYR A 144 -5.89 -1.17 -0.46
CA TYR A 144 -4.82 -0.25 -0.81
C TYR A 144 -3.49 -1.00 -0.88
N ALA A 145 -3.13 -1.75 0.17
CA ALA A 145 -1.89 -2.54 0.20
C ALA A 145 -1.80 -3.60 -0.91
N ARG A 146 -2.91 -4.26 -1.24
CA ARG A 146 -2.98 -5.23 -2.34
C ARG A 146 -2.74 -4.61 -3.71
N THR A 147 -3.17 -3.37 -3.91
CA THR A 147 -3.13 -2.67 -5.20
C THR A 147 -1.99 -1.65 -5.32
N PHE A 148 -1.27 -1.40 -4.22
CA PHE A 148 -0.07 -0.58 -4.19
C PHE A 148 1.04 -1.14 -5.08
N PRO A 149 1.83 -0.33 -5.83
CA PRO A 149 1.90 1.14 -5.79
C PRO A 149 0.85 1.92 -6.60
N ASP A 150 0.04 1.29 -7.48
CA ASP A 150 -0.99 2.00 -8.25
C ASP A 150 -2.00 2.74 -7.37
N SER A 151 -2.29 2.21 -6.18
CA SER A 151 -3.22 2.85 -5.24
C SER A 151 -2.72 4.17 -4.65
N TYR A 152 -1.45 4.53 -4.84
CA TYR A 152 -0.97 5.87 -4.53
C TYR A 152 -1.71 6.92 -5.35
N PHE A 153 -1.95 6.66 -6.64
CA PHE A 153 -2.66 7.57 -7.55
C PHE A 153 -4.18 7.36 -7.52
N ASP A 154 -4.64 6.15 -7.17
CA ASP A 154 -6.06 5.79 -7.00
C ASP A 154 -6.29 5.08 -5.65
N PRO A 155 -6.48 5.82 -4.55
CA PRO A 155 -6.63 5.23 -3.21
C PRO A 155 -7.80 4.28 -3.05
N THR A 156 -8.77 4.31 -3.96
CA THR A 156 -9.98 3.48 -3.95
C THR A 156 -9.93 2.32 -4.94
N ARG A 157 -8.75 2.04 -5.50
CA ARG A 157 -8.56 1.02 -6.54
C ARG A 157 -9.07 -0.35 -6.09
N SER A 158 -10.10 -0.84 -6.76
CA SER A 158 -10.79 -2.09 -6.39
C SER A 158 -10.12 -3.35 -6.95
N ARG A 159 -9.20 -3.23 -7.92
CA ARG A 159 -8.57 -4.37 -8.60
C ARG A 159 -7.06 -4.32 -8.52
N ALA A 160 -6.47 -5.43 -8.07
CA ALA A 160 -5.03 -5.64 -8.16
C ALA A 160 -4.60 -5.69 -9.64
N PRO A 161 -3.58 -4.92 -10.01
CA PRO A 161 -2.89 -5.06 -11.27
C PRO A 161 -2.48 -6.52 -11.53
N ARG A 162 -2.71 -7.00 -12.76
CA ARG A 162 -2.40 -8.40 -13.16
C ARG A 162 -0.90 -8.68 -13.13
N ASP A 163 -0.09 -7.64 -13.32
CA ASP A 163 1.37 -7.73 -13.28
C ASP A 163 1.88 -8.18 -11.91
N PHE A 164 1.12 -8.01 -10.82
CA PHE A 164 1.49 -8.57 -9.52
C PHE A 164 1.35 -10.09 -9.43
N GLY A 165 0.68 -10.76 -10.37
CA GLY A 165 0.71 -12.23 -10.48
C GLY A 165 0.22 -12.99 -9.24
N GLY A 166 -0.55 -12.33 -8.35
CA GLY A 166 -0.96 -12.91 -7.07
C GLY A 166 0.09 -12.82 -5.95
N HIS A 167 1.25 -12.22 -6.22
CA HIS A 167 2.29 -12.01 -5.21
C HIS A 167 1.80 -11.09 -4.08
N THR A 168 2.12 -11.49 -2.86
CA THR A 168 1.88 -10.74 -1.64
C THR A 168 2.64 -9.41 -1.66
N LEU A 169 2.21 -8.45 -0.82
CA LEU A 169 2.97 -7.21 -0.65
C LEU A 169 4.41 -7.49 -0.20
N ARG A 170 4.63 -8.50 0.65
CA ARG A 170 5.97 -8.89 1.12
C ARG A 170 6.88 -9.33 -0.01
N GLU A 171 6.42 -10.24 -0.86
CA GLU A 171 7.20 -10.72 -2.01
C GLU A 171 7.55 -9.57 -2.96
N ARG A 172 6.56 -8.72 -3.28
CA ARG A 172 6.78 -7.56 -4.13
C ARG A 172 7.77 -6.57 -3.51
N ALA A 173 7.66 -6.32 -2.21
CA ALA A 173 8.55 -5.42 -1.46
C ALA A 173 9.93 -6.01 -1.18
N SER A 174 10.19 -7.26 -1.52
CA SER A 174 11.51 -7.88 -1.42
C SER A 174 12.16 -8.05 -2.79
N ASN A 175 11.38 -8.09 -3.87
CA ASN A 175 11.89 -8.26 -5.22
C ASN A 175 12.59 -6.98 -5.72
N ALA A 176 13.90 -7.05 -5.94
CA ALA A 176 14.72 -5.93 -6.41
C ALA A 176 14.35 -5.50 -7.85
N CYS A 177 13.94 -6.44 -8.71
CA CYS A 177 13.55 -6.15 -10.09
C CYS A 177 12.37 -5.19 -10.21
N ASN A 178 11.56 -5.03 -9.16
CA ASN A 178 10.52 -4.00 -9.14
C ASN A 178 11.11 -2.58 -9.29
N SER A 179 12.32 -2.29 -8.79
CA SER A 179 12.99 -1.00 -9.02
C SER A 179 13.31 -0.76 -10.50
N VAL A 180 13.75 -1.81 -11.21
CA VAL A 180 14.04 -1.74 -12.65
C VAL A 180 12.74 -1.51 -13.42
N VAL A 181 11.71 -2.29 -13.08
CA VAL A 181 10.39 -2.23 -13.72
C VAL A 181 9.80 -0.82 -13.65
N TYR A 182 9.81 -0.18 -12.48
CA TYR A 182 9.24 1.16 -12.32
C TYR A 182 10.17 2.27 -12.82
N SER A 183 11.49 2.04 -12.89
CA SER A 183 12.42 2.99 -13.54
C SER A 183 12.19 3.05 -15.05
N VAL A 184 11.91 1.92 -15.67
CA VAL A 184 11.76 1.81 -17.14
C VAL A 184 10.33 2.09 -17.60
N LEU A 185 9.34 1.68 -16.81
CA LEU A 185 7.92 1.87 -17.08
C LEU A 185 7.26 2.50 -15.86
N PRO A 186 7.47 3.81 -15.65
CA PRO A 186 7.00 4.51 -14.47
C PRO A 186 5.47 4.47 -14.35
N LEU A 187 5.00 4.60 -13.11
CA LEU A 187 3.61 4.88 -12.85
C LEU A 187 3.29 6.30 -13.30
N GLY A 188 2.16 6.49 -13.98
CA GLY A 188 1.75 7.79 -14.51
C GLY A 188 0.24 7.93 -14.56
N ASP A 189 -0.22 9.10 -15.02
CA ASP A 189 -1.63 9.47 -15.03
C ASP A 189 -2.51 8.44 -15.75
N ALA A 190 -3.71 8.28 -15.19
CA ALA A 190 -4.61 7.16 -15.37
C ALA A 190 -5.35 7.12 -16.73
N ASP A 191 -4.64 7.22 -17.87
CA ASP A 191 -5.25 6.71 -19.12
C ASP A 191 -5.34 5.18 -19.02
N TRP A 192 -6.55 4.71 -18.76
CA TRP A 192 -6.88 3.30 -18.62
C TRP A 192 -6.43 2.46 -19.82
N ARG A 193 -6.32 3.06 -21.02
CA ARG A 193 -5.86 2.38 -22.24
C ARG A 193 -4.40 1.98 -22.12
N CYS A 194 -3.56 2.89 -21.62
CA CYS A 194 -2.14 2.63 -21.44
C CYS A 194 -1.84 1.82 -20.17
N ALA A 195 -2.71 1.91 -19.15
CA ALA A 195 -2.51 1.22 -17.88
C ALA A 195 -2.36 -0.31 -18.04
N SER A 196 -3.21 -0.95 -18.86
CA SER A 196 -3.12 -2.40 -19.08
C SER A 196 -1.89 -2.79 -19.91
N LEU A 197 -1.51 -1.98 -20.90
CA LEU A 197 -0.34 -2.24 -21.73
C LEU A 197 0.95 -2.11 -20.92
N ARG A 198 1.08 -1.03 -20.13
CA ARG A 198 2.19 -0.82 -19.20
C ARG A 198 2.27 -1.95 -18.18
N ALA A 199 1.14 -2.40 -17.60
CA ALA A 199 1.15 -3.53 -16.68
C ALA A 199 1.72 -4.81 -17.34
N ASN A 200 1.28 -5.16 -18.54
CA ASN A 200 1.82 -6.33 -19.26
C ASN A 200 3.32 -6.17 -19.56
N ALA A 201 3.75 -4.98 -20.00
CA ALA A 201 5.16 -4.71 -20.26
C ALA A 201 6.01 -4.77 -18.99
N ARG A 202 5.51 -4.25 -17.85
CA ARG A 202 6.14 -4.36 -16.54
C ARG A 202 6.30 -5.81 -16.10
N ALA A 203 5.27 -6.64 -16.27
CA ALA A 203 5.35 -8.07 -15.98
C ALA A 203 6.46 -8.75 -16.80
N ARG A 204 6.58 -8.39 -18.09
CA ARG A 204 7.65 -8.89 -18.96
C ARG A 204 9.04 -8.42 -18.51
N VAL A 205 9.21 -7.12 -18.27
CA VAL A 205 10.50 -6.54 -17.80
C VAL A 205 10.93 -7.18 -16.48
N ARG A 206 9.99 -7.44 -15.56
CA ARG A 206 10.29 -8.15 -14.31
C ARG A 206 10.81 -9.55 -14.58
N SER A 207 10.14 -10.33 -15.44
CA SER A 207 10.58 -11.69 -15.79
C SER A 207 11.99 -11.68 -16.35
N LEU A 208 12.29 -10.74 -17.27
CA LEU A 208 13.63 -10.60 -17.85
C LEU A 208 14.70 -10.33 -16.80
N CYS A 209 14.42 -9.43 -15.86
CA CYS A 209 15.33 -9.15 -14.76
C CYS A 209 15.52 -10.35 -13.82
N GLU A 210 14.44 -11.05 -13.47
CA GLU A 210 14.52 -12.23 -12.60
C GLU A 210 15.28 -13.40 -13.26
N ASP A 211 15.06 -13.63 -14.56
CA ASP A 211 15.75 -14.67 -15.32
C ASP A 211 17.24 -14.36 -15.43
N GLU A 212 17.59 -13.09 -15.61
CA GLU A 212 18.97 -12.63 -15.65
C GLU A 212 19.65 -12.72 -14.28
N LEU A 213 18.96 -12.36 -13.18
CA LEU A 213 19.45 -12.59 -11.82
C LEU A 213 19.74 -14.07 -11.57
N ARG A 214 18.81 -14.97 -11.93
CA ARG A 214 19.00 -16.42 -11.81
C ARG A 214 20.20 -16.89 -12.63
N ARG A 215 20.41 -16.32 -13.83
CA ARG A 215 21.52 -16.69 -14.70
C ARG A 215 22.88 -16.26 -14.13
N GLN A 216 22.96 -15.08 -13.52
CA GLN A 216 24.22 -14.51 -13.02
C GLN A 216 24.55 -14.97 -11.59
N HIS A 217 23.54 -15.11 -10.74
CA HIS A 217 23.73 -15.36 -9.29
C HIS A 217 23.10 -16.67 -8.79
N GLY A 218 22.39 -17.41 -9.64
CA GLY A 218 21.74 -18.68 -9.27
C GLY A 218 20.39 -18.53 -8.56
N ASP A 219 20.00 -17.32 -8.16
CA ASP A 219 18.71 -17.00 -7.55
C ASP A 219 18.23 -15.58 -7.90
N ILE A 220 17.07 -15.18 -7.38
CA ILE A 220 16.48 -13.83 -7.57
C ILE A 220 16.78 -12.85 -6.41
N ALA A 221 17.51 -13.29 -5.40
CA ALA A 221 17.92 -12.49 -4.25
C ALA A 221 19.30 -11.84 -4.43
N GLY A 222 19.99 -12.16 -5.54
CA GLY A 222 21.24 -11.53 -5.96
C GLY A 222 21.16 -10.01 -6.14
N GLU A 223 22.33 -9.39 -6.22
CA GLU A 223 22.47 -7.94 -6.40
C GLU A 223 22.11 -7.51 -7.83
N LEU A 224 21.47 -6.35 -7.98
CA LEU A 224 21.27 -5.72 -9.29
C LEU A 224 22.56 -5.02 -9.72
N ASP A 225 23.53 -5.80 -10.18
CA ASP A 225 24.80 -5.29 -10.66
C ASP A 225 24.79 -4.90 -12.15
N MET A 226 25.93 -4.40 -12.63
CA MET A 226 26.10 -4.00 -14.04
C MET A 226 25.96 -5.16 -15.01
N ALA A 227 26.32 -6.39 -14.63
CA ALA A 227 26.24 -7.55 -15.50
C ALA A 227 24.78 -7.95 -15.73
N VAL A 228 23.96 -7.91 -14.67
CA VAL A 228 22.51 -8.09 -14.75
C VAL A 228 21.90 -7.00 -15.64
N GLY A 229 22.28 -5.74 -15.42
CA GLY A 229 21.83 -4.60 -16.23
C GLY A 229 22.11 -4.78 -17.73
N GLN A 230 23.33 -5.18 -18.08
CA GLN A 230 23.74 -5.41 -19.47
C GLN A 230 23.02 -6.61 -20.10
N GLY A 231 22.87 -7.71 -19.35
CA GLY A 231 22.25 -8.94 -19.85
C GLY A 231 20.78 -8.77 -20.25
N MET A 232 20.05 -7.85 -19.60
CA MET A 232 18.63 -7.60 -19.92
C MET A 232 18.39 -6.41 -20.85
N GLN A 233 19.40 -5.56 -21.13
CA GLN A 233 19.22 -4.25 -21.75
C GLN A 233 18.44 -4.28 -23.08
N GLU A 234 18.86 -5.11 -24.04
CA GLU A 234 18.24 -5.18 -25.37
C GLU A 234 16.76 -5.59 -25.28
N GLN A 235 16.47 -6.59 -24.45
CA GLN A 235 15.11 -7.13 -24.30
C GLN A 235 14.18 -6.15 -23.58
N VAL A 236 14.71 -5.40 -22.60
CA VAL A 236 13.97 -4.35 -21.91
C VAL A 236 13.64 -3.20 -22.87
N VAL A 237 14.60 -2.74 -23.68
CA VAL A 237 14.37 -1.71 -24.70
C VAL A 237 13.31 -2.18 -25.71
N ALA A 238 13.39 -3.43 -26.17
CA ALA A 238 12.39 -3.99 -27.08
C ALA A 238 10.99 -4.06 -26.43
N ALA A 239 10.90 -4.42 -25.15
CA ALA A 239 9.63 -4.46 -24.42
C ALA A 239 8.96 -3.09 -24.31
N VAL A 240 9.74 -2.03 -24.08
CA VAL A 240 9.26 -0.65 -24.02
C VAL A 240 8.88 -0.13 -25.41
N ALA A 241 9.72 -0.38 -26.41
CA ALA A 241 9.47 0.06 -27.79
C ALA A 241 8.19 -0.54 -28.40
N ALA A 242 7.79 -1.73 -27.94
CA ALA A 242 6.54 -2.38 -28.34
C ALA A 242 5.28 -1.67 -27.83
N LEU A 243 5.38 -0.76 -26.86
CA LEU A 243 4.26 0.07 -26.43
C LEU A 243 3.99 1.18 -27.47
N PRO A 244 2.71 1.54 -27.69
CA PRO A 244 2.35 2.77 -28.41
C PRO A 244 3.06 3.98 -27.81
N VAL A 245 3.45 4.96 -28.63
CA VAL A 245 4.21 6.14 -28.18
C VAL A 245 3.55 6.83 -26.99
N ASP A 246 2.23 7.00 -27.03
CA ASP A 246 1.44 7.63 -25.95
C ASP A 246 1.39 6.79 -24.66
N CYS A 247 1.76 5.51 -24.74
CA CYS A 247 1.76 4.55 -23.63
C CYS A 247 3.17 4.14 -23.17
N ARG A 248 4.22 4.65 -23.81
CA ARG A 248 5.59 4.50 -23.33
C ARG A 248 5.77 5.24 -22.00
#